data_AF-A0A519KVE1-F1
#
_entry.id   AF-A0A519KVE1-F1
#
_cell.length_a   1.000
_cell.length_b   1.000
_cell.length_c   1.000
_cell.angle_alpha   90.00
_cell.angle_beta   90.00
_cell.angle_gamma   90.00
#
_symmetry.space_group_name_H-M   'P 1'
#
loop_
_entity.id
_entity.type
_entity.pdbx_description
1 polymer ?
#
loop_
_entity_poly.entity_id
_entity_poly.type
_entity_poly.pdbx_seq_one_letter_code
_entity_poly.pdbx_strand_id
1 'polypeptide(L)' 'MSVRRLAKVQPASFAFSEATKAKADWWIAKYPADRRQSAVIPILWLIQK' A
#
# COMPACT_ATOMS: atom_id res chain seq x y z
N MET A 1 20.11 10.41 -15.85
CA MET A 1 19.03 9.51 -16.33
C MET A 1 18.84 8.39 -15.32
N SER A 2 17.74 8.39 -14.56
CA SER A 2 17.45 7.31 -13.58
C SER A 2 17.07 6.03 -14.33
N VAL A 3 17.79 4.93 -14.09
CA VAL A 3 17.48 3.63 -14.71
C VAL A 3 16.20 3.10 -14.07
N ARG A 4 15.10 3.08 -14.83
CA ARG A 4 13.81 2.55 -14.36
C ARG A 4 13.89 1.03 -14.22
N ARG A 5 14.10 0.53 -13.00
CA ARG A 5 14.11 -0.90 -12.69
C ARG A 5 12.69 -1.38 -12.39
N LEU A 6 11.98 -1.84 -13.42
CA LEU A 6 10.67 -2.49 -13.25
C LEU A 6 10.87 -3.98 -12.96
N ALA A 7 9.98 -4.57 -12.15
CA ALA A 7 9.95 -6.02 -11.98
C ALA A 7 9.53 -6.68 -13.30
N LYS A 8 10.21 -7.78 -13.67
CA LYS A 8 10.01 -8.49 -14.95
C LYS A 8 8.59 -9.09 -15.06
N VAL A 9 8.01 -9.46 -13.94
CA VAL A 9 6.63 -9.93 -13.82
C VAL A 9 5.83 -8.81 -13.13
N GLN A 10 4.92 -8.20 -13.89
CA GLN A 10 3.93 -7.25 -13.36
C GLN A 10 2.56 -7.93 -13.37
N PRO A 11 1.77 -7.84 -12.30
CA PRO A 11 0.41 -8.33 -12.32
C PRO A 11 -0.44 -7.46 -13.28
N ALA A 12 -1.42 -8.06 -13.96
CA ALA A 12 -2.35 -7.34 -14.85
C ALA A 12 -3.23 -6.33 -14.08
N SER A 13 -3.49 -6.60 -12.80
CA SER A 13 -4.24 -5.74 -11.89
C SER A 13 -3.71 -5.86 -10.47
N PHE A 14 -3.87 -4.80 -9.69
CA PHE A 14 -3.57 -4.81 -8.26
C PHE A 14 -4.86 -4.66 -7.46
N ALA A 15 -5.12 -5.61 -6.55
CA ALA A 15 -6.25 -5.57 -5.63
C ALA A 15 -5.83 -6.09 -4.26
N PHE A 16 -6.35 -5.47 -3.20
CA PHE A 16 -6.15 -5.95 -1.84
C PHE A 16 -6.90 -7.26 -1.60
N SER A 17 -6.26 -8.20 -0.91
CA SER A 17 -7.00 -9.31 -0.28
C SER A 17 -7.84 -8.79 0.88
N GLU A 18 -8.89 -9.51 1.28
CA GLU A 18 -9.75 -9.11 2.42
C GLU A 18 -8.94 -8.92 3.72
N ALA A 19 -7.99 -9.82 3.99
CA ALA A 19 -7.12 -9.75 5.15
C ALA A 19 -6.19 -8.52 5.11
N THR A 20 -5.68 -8.16 3.93
CA THR A 20 -4.82 -6.98 3.76
C THR A 20 -5.64 -5.69 3.86
N LYS A 21 -6.87 -5.69 3.33
CA LYS A 21 -7.78 -4.54 3.38
C LYS A 21 -8.15 -4.17 4.81
N ALA A 22 -8.56 -5.15 5.63
CA ALA A 22 -8.88 -4.91 7.04
C ALA A 22 -7.70 -4.30 7.82
N LYS A 23 -6.47 -4.75 7.55
CA LYS A 23 -5.25 -4.18 8.16
C LYS A 23 -4.93 -2.78 7.62
N ALA A 24 -5.17 -2.53 6.33
CA ALA A 24 -5.00 -1.20 5.76
C ALA A 24 -5.99 -0.20 6.37
N ASP A 25 -7.25 -0.58 6.50
CA ASP A 25 -8.30 0.24 7.13
C ASP A 25 -7.96 0.56 8.60
N TRP A 26 -7.39 -0.40 9.32
CA TRP A 26 -6.90 -0.19 10.69
C TRP A 26 -5.78 0.86 10.75
N TRP A 27 -4.85 0.86 9.78
CA TRP A 27 -3.82 1.90 9.69
C TRP A 27 -4.38 3.26 9.30
N ILE A 28 -5.35 3.31 8.38
CA ILE A 28 -6.03 4.55 7.99
C ILE A 28 -6.74 5.17 9.19
N ALA A 29 -7.42 4.36 10.01
CA ALA A 29 -8.15 4.81 11.19
C ALA A 29 -7.25 5.44 12.28
N LYS A 30 -5.94 5.15 12.29
CA LYS A 30 -5.00 5.77 13.24
C LYS A 30 -4.71 7.23 12.96
N TYR A 31 -4.91 7.67 11.72
CA TYR A 31 -4.60 9.03 11.32
C TYR A 31 -5.89 9.83 11.16
N PRO A 32 -5.88 11.12 11.56
CA PRO A 32 -7.04 11.98 11.36
C PRO A 32 -7.30 12.18 9.86
N ALA A 33 -8.55 12.54 9.52
CA ALA A 33 -9.02 12.57 8.13
C ALA A 33 -8.20 13.48 7.20
N ASP A 34 -7.65 14.55 7.75
CA ASP A 34 -6.75 15.53 7.12
C ASP A 34 -5.31 14.99 6.91
N ARG A 35 -4.93 13.93 7.65
CA ARG A 35 -3.59 13.29 7.58
C ARG A 35 -3.62 11.82 7.20
N ARG A 36 -4.68 11.36 6.52
CA ARG A 36 -4.78 9.98 5.99
C ARG A 36 -3.59 9.57 5.11
N GLN A 37 -2.92 10.55 4.50
CA GLN A 37 -1.70 10.36 3.69
C GLN A 37 -0.55 9.70 4.48
N SER A 38 -0.47 9.90 5.79
CA SER A 38 0.54 9.27 6.64
C SER A 38 0.38 7.74 6.74
N ALA A 39 -0.81 7.20 6.40
CA ALA A 39 -1.06 5.76 6.34
C ALA A 39 -0.41 5.09 5.11
N VAL A 40 0.06 5.84 4.11
CA VAL A 40 0.58 5.26 2.85
C VAL A 40 1.82 4.41 3.09
N ILE A 41 2.79 4.90 3.86
CA ILE A 41 4.03 4.15 4.17
C ILE A 41 3.74 2.81 4.87
N PRO A 42 2.96 2.77 5.98
CA PRO A 42 2.66 1.49 6.63
C PRO A 42 1.82 0.55 5.76
N ILE A 43 0.94 1.07 4.91
CA ILE A 43 0.17 0.26 3.95
C ILE A 43 1.09 -0.35 2.89
N LEU A 44 2.03 0.42 2.33
CA LEU A 44 3.00 -0.10 1.36
C LEU A 44 3.86 -1.21 1.99
N TRP A 45 4.35 -1.01 3.22
CA TRP A 45 5.12 -2.02 3.93
C TRP A 45 4.33 -3.31 4.20
N LEU A 46 3.02 -3.18 4.46
CA LEU A 46 2.14 -4.33 4.68
C LEU A 46 2.01 -5.21 3.43
N ILE A 47 2.04 -4.62 2.24
CA ILE A 47 1.79 -5.32 0.96
C ILE A 47 3.10 -5.77 0.28
N GLN A 48 4.24 -5.18 0.64
CA GLN A 48 5.53 -5.50 0.02
C GLN A 48 6.07 -6.90 0.39
N LYS A 49 5.49 -7.57 1.40
CA LYS A 49 5.84 -8.95 1.77
C LYS A 49 5.31 -9.96 0.76
#